data_AF-A0A957KA35-F1
#
_entry.id   AF-A0A957KA35-F1
#
_cell.length_a   1.000
_cell.length_b   1.000
_cell.length_c   1.000
_cell.angle_alpha   90.00
_cell.angle_beta   90.00
_cell.angle_gamma   90.00
#
_symmetry.space_group_name_H-M   'P 1'
#
loop_
_entity.id
_entity.type
_entity.pdbx_description
1 polymer ?
#
loop_
_entity_poly.entity_id
_entity_poly.type
_entity_poly.pdbx_seq_one_letter_code
_entity_poly.pdbx_strand_id
1 'polypeptide(L)' 'MSRKLLAFLAHPDDESFGSGGTLAKYAREGVDVHIVIATDGA' A
#
# COMPACT_ATOMS: atom_id res chain seq x y z
N MET A 1 18.40 3.75 -10.09
CA MET A 1 17.06 4.32 -9.79
C MET A 1 16.38 3.39 -8.81
N SER A 2 15.89 3.90 -7.67
CA SER A 2 15.08 3.08 -6.74
C SER A 2 13.64 2.98 -7.27
N ARG A 3 13.04 1.78 -7.21
CA ARG A 3 11.64 1.57 -7.60
C ARG A 3 10.71 2.17 -6.55
N LYS A 4 9.59 2.73 -6.99
CA LYS A 4 8.53 3.28 -6.12
C LYS A 4 7.20 2.61 -6.42
N LEU A 5 6.37 2.43 -5.40
CA LEU A 5 5.03 1.88 -5.53
C LEU A 5 4.05 2.73 -4.71
N LEU A 6 2.93 3.12 -5.31
CA LEU A 6 1.84 3.84 -4.65
C LEU A 6 0.57 2.99 -4.70
N ALA A 7 0.00 2.69 -3.54
CA ALA A 7 -1.32 2.08 -3.42
C ALA A 7 -2.33 3.14 -2.99
N PHE A 8 -3.37 3.33 -3.80
CA PHE A 8 -4.46 4.27 -3.53
C PHE A 8 -5.73 3.45 -3.29
N LEU A 9 -6.30 3.58 -2.10
CA LEU A 9 -7.32 2.68 -1.58
C LEU A 9 -8.43 3.50 -0.92
N ALA A 10 -9.63 2.92 -0.81
CA ALA A 10 -10.80 3.69 -0.40
C ALA A 10 -10.80 3.91 1.12
N HIS A 11 -10.78 2.83 1.89
CA HIS A 11 -10.98 2.85 3.34
C HIS A 11 -9.77 2.34 4.11
N PRO A 12 -9.63 2.66 5.40
CA PRO A 12 -8.60 2.06 6.23
C PRO A 12 -8.92 0.58 6.41
N ASP A 13 -8.01 -0.31 5.99
CA ASP A 13 -8.07 -1.78 5.98
C ASP A 13 -7.94 -2.41 4.58
N ASP A 14 -8.36 -1.71 3.53
CA ASP A 14 -8.25 -2.16 2.13
C ASP A 14 -6.80 -2.54 1.77
N GLU A 15 -5.81 -1.85 2.35
CA GLU A 15 -4.39 -2.11 2.11
C GLU A 15 -3.96 -3.44 2.71
N SER A 16 -4.56 -3.82 3.83
CA SER A 16 -4.22 -5.02 4.58
C SER A 16 -5.00 -6.24 4.07
N PHE A 17 -6.31 -6.11 3.85
CA PHE A 17 -7.16 -7.21 3.36
C PHE A 17 -6.98 -7.50 1.87
N GLY A 18 -6.77 -6.47 1.06
CA GLY A 18 -6.60 -6.62 -0.39
C GLY A 18 -5.15 -6.94 -0.75
N SER A 19 -4.30 -5.92 -0.68
CA SER A 19 -2.95 -5.98 -1.28
C SER A 19 -1.81 -6.17 -0.28
N GLY A 20 -2.11 -6.45 0.98
CA GLY A 20 -1.13 -6.37 2.08
C GLY A 20 0.10 -7.25 1.88
N GLY A 21 -0.09 -8.49 1.41
CA GLY A 21 1.02 -9.39 1.10
C GLY A 21 1.93 -8.87 -0.02
N THR A 22 1.36 -8.26 -1.05
CA THR A 22 2.10 -7.66 -2.18
C THR A 22 2.88 -6.44 -1.73
N LEU A 23 2.25 -5.53 -0.97
CA LEU A 23 2.90 -4.33 -0.44
C LEU A 23 4.06 -4.70 0.49
N ALA A 24 3.84 -5.65 1.40
CA ALA A 24 4.87 -6.14 2.32
C ALA A 24 6.04 -6.80 1.58
N LYS A 25 5.77 -7.59 0.52
CA LYS A 25 6.81 -8.19 -0.32
C LYS A 25 7.68 -7.11 -0.94
N TYR A 26 7.09 -6.10 -1.60
CA TYR A 26 7.87 -5.06 -2.27
C TYR A 26 8.63 -4.17 -1.29
N ALA A 27 8.07 -3.86 -0.12
CA ALA A 27 8.80 -3.18 0.94
C ALA A 27 10.04 -3.97 1.39
N ARG A 28 9.94 -5.30 1.55
CA ARG A 28 11.09 -6.18 1.87
C ARG A 28 12.14 -6.24 0.76
N GLU A 29 11.73 -6.08 -0.49
CA GLU A 29 12.63 -5.98 -1.66
C GLU A 29 13.27 -4.59 -1.80
N GLY A 30 13.04 -3.67 -0.86
CA GLY A 30 13.63 -2.32 -0.87
C GLY A 30 12.92 -1.33 -1.80
N VAL A 31 11.69 -1.63 -2.22
CA VAL A 31 10.85 -0.66 -2.96
C VAL A 31 10.32 0.40 -1.98
N ASP A 32 10.33 1.65 -2.42
CA ASP A 32 9.74 2.78 -1.69
C ASP A 32 8.20 2.72 -1.83
N VAL A 33 7.53 2.11 -0.85
CA VAL A 33 6.08 1.85 -0.86
C VAL A 33 5.32 2.94 -0.10
N HIS A 34 4.34 3.54 -0.76
CA HIS A 34 3.45 4.57 -0.21
C HIS A 34 2.00 4.06 -0.27
N ILE A 35 1.23 4.34 0.78
CA ILE A 35 -0.18 3.98 0.87
C ILE A 35 -0.98 5.27 1.08
N VAL A 36 -2.02 5.46 0.29
CA VAL A 36 -2.97 6.57 0.43
C VAL A 36 -4.36 5.98 0.63
N ILE A 37 -5.00 6.41 1.70
CA ILE A 37 -6.38 6.08 2.03
C ILE A 37 -7.24 7.31 1.73
N ALA A 38 -8.28 7.12 0.92
CA ALA A 38 -9.10 8.22 0.39
C ALA A 38 -10.11 8.76 1.41
N THR A 39 -10.67 7.88 2.24
CA THR A 39 -11.72 8.20 3.23
C THR A 39 -11.47 7.46 4.54
N ASP A 40 -12.12 7.86 5.63
CA ASP A 40 -12.01 7.21 6.94
C ASP A 40 -12.97 6.01 7.12
N GLY A 41 -13.88 5.80 6.17
CA GLY A 41 -14.86 4.71 6.21
C GLY A 41 -16.07 4.95 7.12
N ALA A 42 -16.35 6.20 7.52
CA ALA A 42 -17.52 6.59 8.31
C ALA A 42 -18.84 6.64 7.51
#